data_AF-A0A4U6RI49-F1
#
_entry.id   AF-A0A4U6RI49-F1
#
_cell.length_a   1.000
_cell.length_b   1.000
_cell.length_c   1.000
_cell.angle_alpha   90.00
_cell.angle_beta   90.00
_cell.angle_gamma   90.00
#
_symmetry.space_group_name_H-M   'P 1'
#
loop_
_entity.id
_entity.type
_entity.pdbx_description
1 polymer ?
#
loop_
_entity_poly.entity_id
_entity_poly.type
_entity_poly.pdbx_seq_one_letter_code
_entity_poly.pdbx_strand_id
1 'polypeptide(L)'
;MYVIGMEEDATAVKIGFATDVDDRRSMLQTSSHRTLKVLAFIKGTPAKEKELHRKFAADHIRGEWFRKTQAPARRAHASPELHHRRDRAPRRQPS
;
A
#
# COMPACT_ATOMS: atom_id res chain seq x y z
N MET A 1 7.52 4.68 -5.50
CA MET A 1 6.99 5.16 -4.20
C MET A 1 5.65 4.49 -3.94
N TYR A 2 5.26 4.41 -2.67
CA TYR A 2 3.98 3.86 -2.24
C TYR A 2 3.36 4.71 -1.13
N VAL A 3 2.05 4.58 -1.01
CA VAL A 3 1.29 5.09 0.14
C VAL A 3 0.64 3.88 0.81
N ILE A 4 0.97 3.63 2.07
CA ILE A 4 0.33 2.60 2.90
C ILE A 4 -0.58 3.29 3.91
N GLY A 5 -1.72 2.69 4.22
CA GLY A 5 -2.59 3.11 5.31
C GLY A 5 -3.09 1.93 6.11
N MET A 6 -3.79 2.22 7.21
CA MET A 6 -4.48 1.19 7.98
C MET A 6 -5.82 0.90 7.29
N GLU A 7 -6.19 -0.37 7.18
CA GLU A 7 -7.43 -0.78 6.52
C GLU A 7 -8.67 -0.26 7.24
N GLU A 8 -8.67 -0.31 8.57
CA GLU A 8 -9.78 0.13 9.42
C GLU A 8 -9.77 1.64 9.67
N ASP A 9 -8.60 2.28 9.59
CA ASP A 9 -8.40 3.69 9.95
C ASP A 9 -7.67 4.45 8.83
N ALA A 10 -8.44 5.07 7.94
CA ALA A 10 -7.91 5.84 6.82
C ALA A 10 -7.44 7.26 7.21
N THR A 11 -7.25 7.55 8.51
CA THR A 11 -6.90 8.89 9.02
C THR A 11 -5.41 9.18 8.97
N ALA A 12 -4.57 8.15 8.84
CA ALA A 12 -3.12 8.27 8.73
C ALA A 12 -2.61 7.43 7.56
N VAL A 13 -1.61 7.97 6.85
CA VAL A 13 -0.95 7.30 5.73
C VAL A 13 0.55 7.40 5.87
N LYS A 14 1.25 6.35 5.48
CA LYS A 14 2.71 6.29 5.39
C LYS A 14 3.12 6.51 3.94
N ILE A 15 4.01 7.47 3.70
CA ILE A 15 4.59 7.73 2.38
C ILE A 15 6.01 7.20 2.38
N GLY A 16 6.29 6.20 1.53
CA GLY A 16 7.60 5.56 1.46
C GLY A 16 8.09 5.27 0.04
N PHE A 17 9.38 5.03 -0.11
CA PHE A 17 9.98 4.45 -1.31
C PHE A 17 10.46 3.01 -1.05
N ALA A 18 10.18 2.12 -1.99
CA ALA A 18 10.71 0.76 -2.02
C ALA A 18 10.76 0.25 -3.46
N THR A 19 11.70 -0.65 -3.74
CA THR A 19 11.77 -1.41 -5.00
C THR A 19 10.77 -2.56 -5.03
N ASP A 20 10.53 -3.18 -3.87
CA ASP A 20 9.46 -4.16 -3.65
C ASP A 20 8.54 -3.66 -2.52
N VAL A 21 7.32 -3.29 -2.87
CA VAL A 21 6.36 -2.69 -1.94
C VAL A 21 5.64 -3.76 -1.13
N ASP A 22 5.44 -4.96 -1.67
CA ASP A 22 4.72 -6.04 -0.99
C ASP A 22 5.58 -6.65 0.11
N ASP A 23 6.87 -6.87 -0.17
CA ASP A 23 7.84 -7.28 0.85
C ASP A 23 7.96 -6.21 1.94
N ARG A 24 8.11 -4.94 1.55
CA ARG A 24 8.17 -3.82 2.51
C ARG A 24 6.91 -3.70 3.36
N ARG A 25 5.71 -3.89 2.79
CA ARG A 25 4.44 -3.90 3.53
C ARG A 25 4.42 -5.05 4.53
N SER A 26 4.85 -6.24 4.12
CA SER A 26 4.89 -7.43 4.96
C SER A 26 5.85 -7.25 6.14
N MET A 27 7.02 -6.65 5.92
CA MET A 27 7.93 -6.25 6.99
C MET A 27 7.27 -5.25 7.96
N LEU A 28 6.61 -4.21 7.44
CA LEU A 28 5.95 -3.20 8.27
C LEU A 28 4.80 -3.80 9.10
N GLN A 29 4.10 -4.78 8.56
CA GLN A 29 2.99 -5.47 9.24
C GLN A 29 3.46 -6.17 10.52
N THR A 30 4.69 -6.69 10.57
CA THR A 30 5.23 -7.35 11.79
C THR A 30 5.29 -6.41 13.00
N SER A 31 5.44 -5.11 12.74
CA SER A 31 5.51 -4.06 13.76
C SER A 31 4.18 -3.33 14.00
N SER A 32 3.11 -3.75 13.32
CA SER A 32 1.80 -3.11 13.38
C SER A 32 0.73 -4.11 13.78
N HIS A 33 0.05 -3.86 14.91
CA HIS A 33 -1.10 -4.66 15.35
C HIS A 33 -2.34 -4.50 14.43
N ARG A 34 -2.34 -3.50 13.56
CA ARG A 34 -3.42 -3.24 12.60
C ARG A 34 -3.03 -3.64 11.19
N THR A 35 -4.00 -4.10 10.41
CA THR A 35 -3.79 -4.50 9.01
C THR A 35 -3.39 -3.31 8.15
N LEU A 36 -2.23 -3.41 7.52
CA LEU A 36 -1.68 -2.42 6.60
C LEU A 36 -2.02 -2.78 5.16
N LYS A 37 -2.53 -1.80 4.41
CA LYS A 37 -2.89 -1.92 3.00
C LYS A 37 -2.17 -0.87 2.17
N VAL A 38 -1.71 -1.28 0.99
CA VAL A 38 -1.21 -0.33 -0.02
C VAL A 38 -2.41 0.40 -0.59
N LEU A 39 -2.45 1.72 -0.40
CA LEU A 39 -3.53 2.59 -0.88
C LEU A 39 -3.24 3.10 -2.29
N ALA A 40 -1.96 3.34 -2.62
CA ALA A 40 -1.55 3.84 -3.92
C ALA A 40 -0.09 3.52 -4.23
N PHE A 41 0.19 3.36 -5.52
CA PHE A 41 1.53 3.36 -6.09
C PHE A 41 1.77 4.68 -6.81
N ILE A 42 2.90 5.31 -6.52
CA ILE A 42 3.30 6.56 -7.17
C ILE A 42 4.62 6.30 -7.87
N LYS A 43 4.65 6.47 -9.19
CA LYS A 43 5.89 6.48 -9.95
C LYS A 43 6.70 7.70 -9.51
N GLY A 44 7.91 7.47 -9.03
CA GLY A 44 8.74 8.53 -8.49
C GLY A 44 10.08 7.99 -7.98
N THR A 45 10.99 8.91 -7.70
CA THR A 45 12.33 8.64 -7.18
C THR A 45 12.38 8.95 -5.67
N PRO A 46 13.45 8.57 -4.96
CA PRO A 46 13.67 9.01 -3.57
C PRO A 46 13.65 10.54 -3.40
N ALA A 47 14.05 11.30 -4.44
CA ALA A 47 13.94 12.76 -4.41
C ALA A 47 12.47 13.23 -4.35
N LYS A 48 11.57 12.53 -5.06
CA LYS A 48 10.13 12.81 -5.05
C LYS A 48 9.50 12.50 -3.69
N GLU A 49 10.00 11.48 -3.00
CA GLU A 49 9.59 11.18 -1.62
C GLU A 49 9.92 12.33 -0.68
N LYS A 50 11.16 12.83 -0.72
CA LYS A 50 11.58 13.98 0.09
C LYS A 50 10.81 15.26 -0.25
N GLU A 51 10.43 15.45 -1.51
CA GLU A 51 9.52 16.53 -1.92
C GLU A 51 8.14 16.38 -1.28
N LEU A 52 7.56 15.18 -1.31
CA LEU A 52 6.24 14.93 -0.73
C LEU A 52 6.24 15.03 0.80
N HIS A 53 7.29 14.55 1.46
CA HIS A 53 7.46 14.74 2.90
C HIS A 53 7.53 16.23 3.27
N ARG A 54 8.24 17.05 2.48
CA ARG A 54 8.26 18.51 2.67
C ARG A 54 6.90 19.14 2.40
N LYS A 55 6.23 18.72 1.33
CA LYS A 55 4.89 19.23 0.95
C LYS A 55 3.84 18.97 2.03
N PHE A 56 3.89 17.80 2.66
CA PHE A 56 2.96 17.39 3.72
C PHE A 56 3.55 17.54 5.12
N ALA A 57 4.60 18.36 5.29
CA ALA A 57 5.23 18.57 6.60
C ALA A 57 4.24 19.08 7.66
N ALA A 58 3.23 19.86 7.25
CA ALA A 58 2.15 20.33 8.13
C ALA A 58 1.27 19.19 8.68
N ASP A 59 1.16 18.09 7.95
CA ASP A 59 0.38 16.89 8.33
C ASP A 59 1.26 15.80 8.95
N HIS A 60 2.55 16.05 9.16
CA HIS A 60 3.48 15.07 9.69
C HIS A 60 3.12 14.67 11.13
N ILE A 61 3.02 13.37 11.37
CA ILE A 61 2.70 12.81 12.70
C ILE A 61 3.99 12.32 13.35
N ARG A 62 4.65 11.33 12.71
CA ARG A 62 5.88 10.72 13.21
C ARG A 62 6.55 9.88 12.12
N GLY A 63 7.87 10.01 11.98
CA GLY A 63 8.65 9.22 11.03
C GLY A 63 8.20 9.49 9.59
N GLU A 64 7.54 8.53 8.96
CA GLU A 64 7.01 8.66 7.59
C GLU A 64 5.47 8.68 7.57
N TRP A 65 4.83 8.87 8.71
CA TRP A 65 3.37 8.91 8.85
C TRP A 65 2.85 10.35 8.78
N PHE A 66 1.79 10.53 8.00
CA PHE A 66 1.12 11.79 7.71
C PHE A 66 -0.38 11.65 7.96
N ARG A 67 -1.01 12.74 8.42
CA ARG A 67 -2.46 12.82 8.59
C ARG A 67 -3.10 12.92 7.21
N LYS A 68 -4.15 12.12 6.99
CA LYS A 68 -4.99 12.25 5.81
C LYS A 68 -6.10 13.25 6.15
N THR A 69 -5.96 14.50 5.71
CA THR A 69 -7.07 15.46 5.75
C THR A 69 -8.17 14.93 4.81
N GLN A 70 -9.32 14.57 5.36
CA GLN A 70 -10.46 14.03 4.60
C GLN A 70 -10.85 15.01 3.48
N ALA A 71 -10.73 14.59 2.22
CA ALA A 71 -11.82 14.83 1.28
C ALA A 71 -12.86 13.72 1.51
N PRO A 72 -14.17 14.01 1.49
CA PRO A 72 -15.21 13.06 1.86
C PRO A 72 -15.05 11.76 1.05
N ALA A 73 -14.98 10.65 1.78
CA ALA A 73 -14.74 9.33 1.24
C ALA A 73 -15.86 8.94 0.27
N ARG A 74 -15.61 9.04 -1.05
CA ARG A 74 -16.39 8.26 -2.01
C ARG A 74 -15.97 6.81 -1.82
N ARG A 75 -16.85 6.00 -1.23
CA ARG A 75 -16.69 4.54 -1.16
C ARG A 75 -16.59 4.02 -2.59
N ALA A 76 -15.39 3.67 -3.04
CA ALA A 76 -15.26 2.77 -4.17
C ALA A 76 -15.55 1.37 -3.63
N HIS A 77 -16.71 0.82 -4.01
CA HIS A 77 -17.03 -0.58 -3.75
C HIS A 77 -15.90 -1.46 -4.29
N ALA A 78 -15.40 -2.38 -3.45
CA ALA A 78 -14.39 -3.34 -3.82
C ALA A 78 -14.95 -4.33 -4.85
N SER A 79 -14.29 -4.45 -6.01
CA SER A 79 -14.39 -5.65 -6.85
C SER A 79 -13.40 -6.68 -6.32
N PRO A 80 -13.83 -7.90 -5.93
CA PRO A 80 -12.93 -8.94 -5.48
C PRO A 80 -12.65 -9.88 -6.66
N GLU A 81 -11.78 -9.51 -7.59
CA GLU A 81 -11.29 -10.48 -8.58
C GLU A 81 -9.79 -10.37 -8.78
N LEU A 82 -9.06 -11.20 -8.04
CA LEU A 82 -7.85 -11.81 -8.57
C LEU A 82 -7.61 -13.17 -7.89
N HIS A 83 -8.34 -14.19 -8.35
CA HIS A 83 -7.94 -15.57 -8.11
C HIS A 83 -6.69 -15.88 -8.95
N HIS A 84 -5.54 -15.87 -8.29
CA HIS A 84 -4.34 -16.53 -8.78
C HIS A 84 -4.48 -18.04 -8.50
N ARG A 85 -4.84 -18.84 -9.51
CA ARG A 85 -4.49 -20.27 -9.54
C ARG A 85 -3.79 -20.58 -10.86
N ARG A 86 -2.50 -20.84 -10.74
CA ARG A 86 -1.61 -21.38 -11.77
C ARG A 86 -2.03 -22.80 -12.15
N ASP A 87 -1.68 -23.15 -13.38
CA ASP A 87 -1.82 -24.42 -14.09
C ASP A 87 -1.66 -25.71 -13.28
N ARG A 88 -2.47 -26.72 -13.65
CA ARG A 88 -2.07 -28.13 -13.60
C ARG A 88 -2.54 -28.83 -14.88
N ALA A 89 -1.58 -29.15 -15.75
CA ALA A 89 -1.77 -29.89 -16.99
C ALA A 89 -2.44 -31.27 -16.77
N PRO A 90 -3.28 -31.75 -17.69
CA PRO A 90 -3.70 -33.15 -17.69
C PRO A 90 -2.59 -34.04 -18.25
N ARG A 91 -2.23 -35.07 -17.46
CA ARG A 91 -1.36 -36.17 -17.86
C ARG A 91 -1.99 -36.93 -19.04
N ARG A 92 -1.20 -37.23 -20.08
CA ARG A 92 -1.50 -38.30 -21.05
C ARG A 92 -1.67 -39.63 -20.31
N GLN A 93 -2.54 -40.51 -20.81
CA GLN A 93 -2.32 -41.96 -20.94
C GLN A 93 -3.21 -42.54 -22.07
N PRO A 94 -2.80 -43.66 -22.70
CA PRO A 94 -3.19 -44.06 -24.06
C PRO A 94 -4.31 -45.11 -24.09
N SER A 95 -4.82 -45.40 -25.29
CA SER A 95 -5.49 -46.66 -25.66
C SER A 95 -5.07 -47.04 -27.08
#